data_AF-A0A6J4DZN4-F1
#
_entry.id   AF-A0A6J4DZN4-F1
#
_cell.length_a   1.000
_cell.length_b   1.000
_cell.length_c   1.000
_cell.angle_alpha   90.00
_cell.angle_beta   90.00
_cell.angle_gamma   90.00
#
_symmetry.space_group_name_H-M   'P 1'
#
loop_
_entity.id
_entity.type
_entity.pdbx_description
1 polymer ?
#
loop_
_entity_poly.entity_id
_entity_poly.type
_entity_poly.pdbx_seq_one_letter_code
_entity_poly.pdbx_strand_id
1 'polypeptide(L)'
;MEEVQRRNVPALGVTVAVLAIFIGVSTLMAPAIYAALGVSVPLATTVCYMIQGAASLLLGFLGIRKRPTAFFFIALLYLPQSCTFQTPEFFFNFTGPVSIAYGMGLAPGYDISVNLLALFIIGASAWTLYRLSEPDLPAGEGQPG
;
A
#
# COMPACT_ATOMS: atom_id res chain seq x y z
N MET A 1 -30.60 19.16 -14.07
CA MET A 1 -29.82 17.90 -14.03
C MET A 1 -28.45 18.28 -13.56
N GLU A 2 -28.17 18.06 -12.28
CA GLU A 2 -26.86 18.36 -11.69
C GLU A 2 -25.81 17.53 -12.41
N GLU A 3 -24.90 18.19 -13.11
CA GLU A 3 -23.63 17.59 -13.46
C GLU A 3 -22.95 17.23 -12.15
N VAL A 4 -23.05 15.96 -11.74
CA VAL A 4 -22.25 15.39 -10.66
C VAL A 4 -20.80 15.60 -11.07
N GLN A 5 -20.23 16.70 -10.57
CA GLN A 5 -18.87 17.13 -10.83
C GLN A 5 -17.98 15.93 -10.51
N ARG A 6 -17.48 15.27 -11.56
CA ARG A 6 -16.66 14.06 -11.41
C ARG A 6 -15.41 14.49 -10.66
N ARG A 7 -15.40 14.30 -9.34
CA ARG A 7 -14.24 14.55 -8.50
C ARG A 7 -13.05 13.86 -9.14
N ASN A 8 -12.08 14.63 -9.61
CA ASN A 8 -10.87 14.07 -10.18
C ASN A 8 -10.03 13.54 -9.02
N VAL A 9 -9.67 12.27 -9.08
CA VAL A 9 -8.73 11.71 -8.09
C VAL A 9 -7.42 12.48 -8.29
N PRO A 10 -6.82 13.02 -7.21
CA PRO A 10 -5.54 13.68 -7.33
C PRO A 10 -4.54 12.73 -7.98
N ALA A 11 -3.63 13.23 -8.81
CA ALA A 11 -2.63 12.40 -9.52
C ALA A 11 -1.84 11.48 -8.55
N LEU A 12 -1.63 11.95 -7.32
CA LEU A 12 -1.07 11.17 -6.22
C LEU A 12 -1.88 9.91 -5.90
N GLY A 13 -3.21 10.01 -5.85
CA GLY A 13 -4.11 8.89 -5.61
C GLY A 13 -4.09 7.85 -6.73
N VAL A 14 -4.02 8.29 -7.98
CA VAL A 14 -3.82 7.38 -9.13
C VAL A 14 -2.47 6.67 -9.02
N THR A 15 -1.42 7.40 -8.67
CA THR A 15 -0.07 6.85 -8.48
C THR A 15 -0.05 5.76 -7.40
N VAL A 16 -0.66 6.04 -6.25
CA VAL A 16 -0.78 5.07 -5.15
C VAL A 16 -1.56 3.83 -5.56
N ALA A 17 -2.67 4.02 -6.29
CA ALA A 17 -3.49 2.92 -6.76
C ALA A 17 -2.73 2.01 -7.75
N VAL A 18 -1.92 2.60 -8.65
CA VAL A 18 -1.06 1.86 -9.57
C VAL A 18 0.07 1.14 -8.83
N LEU A 19 0.70 1.80 -7.85
CA LEU A 19 1.72 1.17 -7.01
C LEU A 19 1.15 -0.03 -6.24
N ALA A 20 -0.04 0.11 -5.68
CA ALA A 20 -0.73 -0.99 -5.00
C ALA A 20 -1.00 -2.17 -5.95
N ILE A 21 -1.34 -1.91 -7.22
CA ILE A 21 -1.50 -2.97 -8.23
C ILE A 21 -0.14 -3.64 -8.51
N PHE A 22 0.89 -2.85 -8.80
CA PHE A 22 2.22 -3.37 -9.14
C PHE A 22 2.81 -4.24 -8.02
N ILE A 23 2.72 -3.75 -6.78
CA ILE A 23 3.15 -4.50 -5.60
C ILE A 23 2.26 -5.73 -5.42
N GLY A 24 0.94 -5.61 -5.64
CA GLY A 24 0.02 -6.75 -5.59
C GLY A 24 0.40 -7.88 -6.55
N VAL A 25 0.70 -7.57 -7.81
CA VAL A 25 1.20 -8.55 -8.80
C VAL A 25 2.51 -9.16 -8.32
N SER A 26 3.45 -8.33 -7.89
CA SER A 26 4.77 -8.78 -7.44
C SER A 26 4.67 -9.73 -6.25
N THR A 27 3.78 -9.44 -5.29
CA THR A 27 3.52 -10.28 -4.12
C THR A 27 2.85 -11.61 -4.50
N LEU A 28 1.93 -11.62 -5.46
CA LEU A 28 1.36 -12.88 -5.98
C LEU A 28 2.39 -13.76 -6.68
N MET A 29 3.37 -13.16 -7.35
CA MET A 29 4.44 -13.88 -8.03
C MET A 29 5.53 -14.37 -7.08
N ALA A 30 5.64 -13.81 -5.87
CA ALA A 30 6.73 -14.11 -4.94
C ALA A 30 6.87 -15.60 -4.63
N PRO A 31 5.81 -16.37 -4.32
CA PRO A 31 5.95 -17.81 -4.07
C PRO A 31 6.51 -18.58 -5.27
N ALA A 32 6.10 -18.22 -6.50
CA ALA A 32 6.60 -18.87 -7.72
C ALA A 32 8.08 -18.53 -7.98
N ILE A 33 8.48 -17.28 -7.73
CA ILE A 33 9.88 -16.85 -7.82
C ILE A 33 10.73 -17.59 -6.79
N TYR A 34 10.28 -17.68 -5.54
CA TYR A 34 10.99 -18.41 -4.50
C TYR A 34 11.12 -19.90 -4.83
N ALA A 35 10.06 -20.52 -5.35
CA ALA A 35 10.11 -21.91 -5.80
C ALA A 35 11.13 -22.12 -6.95
N ALA A 36 11.17 -21.20 -7.93
CA ALA A 36 12.13 -21.26 -9.04
C ALA A 36 13.59 -21.09 -8.57
N LEU A 37 13.81 -20.37 -7.47
CA LEU A 37 15.12 -20.20 -6.83
C LEU A 37 15.49 -21.35 -5.87
N GLY A 38 14.65 -22.37 -5.74
CA GLY A 38 14.87 -23.50 -4.83
C GLY A 38 14.67 -23.16 -3.35
N VAL A 39 14.00 -22.05 -3.04
CA VAL A 39 13.72 -21.61 -1.67
C VAL A 39 12.41 -22.22 -1.19
N SER A 40 12.47 -23.01 -0.12
CA SER A 40 11.28 -23.57 0.52
C SER A 40 10.58 -22.52 1.38
N VAL A 41 9.42 -22.05 0.91
CA VAL A 41 8.58 -21.09 1.64
C VAL A 41 7.47 -21.85 2.37
N PRO A 42 7.29 -21.65 3.70
CA PRO A 42 6.19 -22.26 4.43
C PRO A 42 4.82 -21.99 3.79
N LEU A 43 3.90 -22.96 3.87
CA LEU A 43 2.55 -22.82 3.31
C LEU A 43 1.83 -21.58 3.86
N ALA A 44 1.96 -21.32 5.17
CA ALA A 44 1.38 -20.16 5.82
C ALA A 44 1.86 -18.83 5.18
N THR A 45 3.17 -18.70 4.93
CA THR A 45 3.76 -17.53 4.27
C THR A 45 3.28 -17.39 2.83
N THR A 46 3.15 -18.50 2.10
CA THR A 46 2.60 -18.51 0.74
C THR A 46 1.14 -18.01 0.73
N VAL A 47 0.30 -18.48 1.65
CA VAL A 47 -1.09 -18.04 1.77
C VAL A 47 -1.16 -16.54 2.12
N CYS A 48 -0.30 -16.09 3.02
CA CYS A 48 -0.15 -14.67 3.36
C CYS A 48 0.17 -13.80 2.13
N TYR A 49 1.14 -14.20 1.31
CA TYR A 49 1.46 -13.50 0.06
C TYR A 49 0.29 -13.50 -0.94
N MET A 50 -0.42 -14.62 -1.07
CA MET A 50 -1.57 -14.71 -1.98
C MET A 50 -2.71 -13.77 -1.55
N ILE A 51 -3.07 -13.78 -0.26
CA ILE A 51 -4.12 -12.90 0.28
C ILE A 51 -3.73 -11.44 0.14
N GLN A 52 -2.49 -11.09 0.53
CA GLN A 52 -2.01 -9.72 0.47
C GLN A 52 -1.92 -9.21 -0.97
N GLY A 53 -1.41 -10.02 -1.90
CA GLY A 53 -1.33 -9.69 -3.31
C GLY A 53 -2.72 -9.45 -3.92
N ALA A 54 -3.66 -10.34 -3.65
CA ALA A 54 -5.05 -10.20 -4.10
C ALA A 54 -5.74 -8.97 -3.51
N ALA A 55 -5.55 -8.70 -2.21
CA ALA A 55 -6.09 -7.52 -1.54
C ALA A 55 -5.52 -6.23 -2.15
N SER A 56 -4.20 -6.17 -2.37
CA SER A 56 -3.54 -5.00 -2.95
C SER A 56 -4.01 -4.72 -4.39
N LEU A 57 -4.21 -5.77 -5.20
CA LEU A 57 -4.80 -5.66 -6.54
C LEU A 57 -6.23 -5.11 -6.51
N LEU A 58 -7.09 -5.69 -5.67
CA LEU A 58 -8.48 -5.29 -5.56
C LEU A 58 -8.58 -3.83 -5.12
N LEU A 59 -7.83 -3.45 -4.09
CA LEU A 59 -7.83 -2.09 -3.55
C LEU A 59 -7.24 -1.08 -4.52
N GLY A 60 -6.16 -1.42 -5.23
CA GLY A 60 -5.62 -0.56 -6.27
C GLY A 60 -6.60 -0.36 -7.42
N PHE A 61 -7.29 -1.43 -7.87
CA PHE A 61 -8.35 -1.32 -8.87
C PHE A 61 -9.52 -0.42 -8.41
N LEU A 62 -9.96 -0.57 -7.16
CA LEU A 62 -11.01 0.30 -6.58
C LEU A 62 -10.53 1.74 -6.39
N GLY A 63 -9.25 1.96 -6.11
CA GLY A 63 -8.61 3.28 -6.04
C GLY A 63 -8.61 4.00 -7.38
N ILE A 64 -8.30 3.30 -8.48
CA ILE A 64 -8.44 3.83 -9.85
C ILE A 64 -9.90 4.19 -10.15
N ARG A 65 -10.86 3.39 -9.65
CA ARG A 65 -12.31 3.68 -9.73
C ARG A 65 -12.78 4.78 -8.79
N LYS A 66 -11.86 5.56 -8.21
CA LYS A 66 -12.14 6.74 -7.39
C LYS A 66 -12.91 6.43 -6.08
N ARG A 67 -12.82 5.21 -5.56
CA ARG A 67 -13.47 4.87 -4.28
C ARG A 67 -12.62 5.38 -3.11
N PRO A 68 -13.09 6.33 -2.28
CA PRO A 68 -12.31 6.87 -1.16
C PRO A 68 -11.96 5.78 -0.14
N THR A 69 -12.89 4.85 0.12
CA THR A 69 -12.67 3.71 1.02
C THR A 69 -11.50 2.83 0.61
N ALA A 70 -11.17 2.76 -0.68
CA ALA A 70 -10.01 1.99 -1.13
C ALA A 70 -8.70 2.54 -0.54
N PHE A 71 -8.54 3.87 -0.49
CA PHE A 71 -7.33 4.49 0.05
C PHE A 71 -7.17 4.26 1.56
N PHE A 72 -8.28 4.22 2.31
CA PHE A 72 -8.24 3.82 3.72
C PHE A 72 -7.71 2.40 3.89
N PHE A 73 -8.24 1.44 3.11
CA PHE A 73 -7.81 0.05 3.18
C PHE A 73 -6.40 -0.16 2.61
N ILE A 74 -5.95 0.62 1.63
CA ILE A 74 -4.55 0.62 1.18
C ILE A 74 -3.64 1.05 2.33
N ALA A 75 -3.94 2.15 3.01
CA ALA A 75 -3.15 2.57 4.17
C ALA A 75 -3.10 1.47 5.24
N LEU A 76 -4.24 0.84 5.55
CA LEU A 76 -4.30 -0.24 6.53
C LEU A 76 -3.51 -1.49 6.10
N LEU A 77 -3.58 -1.85 4.82
CA LEU A 77 -2.86 -3.01 4.27
C LEU A 77 -1.34 -2.83 4.33
N TYR A 78 -0.85 -1.60 4.15
CA TYR A 78 0.58 -1.28 4.14
C TYR A 78 1.14 -0.92 5.51
N LEU A 79 0.29 -0.63 6.51
CA LEU A 79 0.72 -0.28 7.87
C LEU A 79 1.58 -1.39 8.52
N PRO A 80 1.18 -2.68 8.51
CA PRO A 80 2.04 -3.76 8.99
C PRO A 80 3.34 -3.93 8.19
N GLN A 81 3.37 -3.46 6.94
CA GLN A 81 4.55 -3.54 6.05
C GLN A 81 5.56 -2.41 6.32
N SER A 82 5.18 -1.38 7.08
CA SER A 82 6.05 -0.24 7.36
C SER A 82 7.23 -0.59 8.27
N CYS A 83 7.08 -1.62 9.10
CA CYS A 83 8.11 -2.12 9.99
C CYS A 83 8.32 -3.61 9.75
N THR A 84 9.55 -4.00 9.43
CA THR A 84 9.97 -5.39 9.31
C THR A 84 10.89 -5.69 10.48
N PHE A 85 10.57 -6.76 11.20
CA PHE A 85 11.43 -7.30 12.26
C PHE A 85 12.09 -8.57 11.74
N GLN A 86 13.42 -8.58 11.81
CA GLN A 86 14.23 -9.73 11.46
C GLN A 86 14.95 -10.21 12.72
N THR A 87 14.68 -11.45 13.11
CA THR A 87 15.43 -12.19 14.13
C THR A 87 16.16 -13.35 13.46
N PRO A 88 17.14 -14.00 14.12
CA PRO A 88 17.88 -15.12 13.53
C PRO A 88 17.00 -16.33 13.19
N GLU A 89 15.86 -16.43 13.87
CA GLU A 89 14.90 -17.54 13.79
C GLU A 89 13.64 -17.20 12.97
N PHE A 90 13.37 -15.90 12.73
CA PHE A 90 12.11 -15.42 12.17
C PHE A 90 12.31 -14.17 11.30
N PHE A 91 11.99 -14.29 10.01
CA PHE A 91 11.94 -13.17 9.08
C PHE A 91 10.48 -12.90 8.71
N PHE A 92 9.97 -11.72 9.07
CA PHE A 92 8.60 -11.32 8.76
C PHE A 92 8.59 -10.12 7.84
N ASN A 93 8.63 -10.37 6.52
CA ASN A 93 8.53 -9.32 5.52
C ASN A 93 7.32 -9.57 4.62
N PHE A 94 6.26 -8.82 4.87
CA PHE A 94 5.10 -8.75 3.98
C PHE A 94 5.38 -7.90 2.74
N THR A 95 6.51 -7.20 2.68
CA THR A 95 6.87 -6.56 1.42
C THR A 95 7.22 -7.67 0.45
N GLY A 96 6.55 -7.74 -0.70
CA GLY A 96 6.90 -8.65 -1.78
C GLY A 96 8.35 -8.41 -2.27
N PRO A 97 8.72 -8.85 -3.48
CA PRO A 97 10.12 -8.79 -3.94
C PRO A 97 10.69 -7.36 -4.09
N VAL A 98 9.85 -6.32 -3.95
CA VAL A 98 10.24 -4.91 -4.06
C VAL A 98 10.03 -4.22 -2.73
N SER A 99 11.13 -3.87 -2.05
CA SER A 99 11.11 -3.07 -0.83
C SER A 99 12.22 -2.02 -0.87
N ILE A 100 11.98 -0.88 -0.23
CA ILE A 100 13.03 0.11 0.07
C ILE A 100 13.03 0.25 1.58
N ALA A 101 13.96 -0.44 2.23
CA ALA A 101 14.03 -0.49 3.68
C ALA A 101 15.30 0.20 4.20
N TYR A 102 15.17 0.88 5.34
CA TYR A 102 16.28 1.42 6.11
C TYR A 102 16.32 0.69 7.46
N GLY A 103 17.45 0.04 7.78
CA GLY A 103 17.59 -0.77 8.99
C GLY A 103 18.55 -0.18 10.01
N MET A 104 18.28 -0.42 11.30
CA MET A 104 19.24 -0.27 12.39
C MET A 104 19.45 -1.61 13.07
N GLY A 105 20.70 -2.09 13.08
CA GLY A 105 21.09 -3.29 13.81
C GLY A 105 21.23 -2.96 15.30
N LEU A 106 20.37 -3.54 16.13
CA LEU A 106 20.38 -3.35 17.60
C LEU A 106 21.28 -4.36 18.31
N ALA A 107 21.46 -5.55 17.71
CA ALA A 107 22.32 -6.64 18.18
C ALA A 107 22.59 -7.62 17.01
N PRO A 108 23.62 -8.49 17.09
CA PRO A 108 23.89 -9.48 16.04
C PRO A 108 22.65 -10.35 15.76
N GLY A 109 22.12 -10.27 14.55
CA GLY A 109 20.94 -11.02 14.11
C GLY A 109 19.58 -10.42 14.49
N TYR A 110 19.55 -9.23 15.11
CA TYR A 110 18.32 -8.47 15.37
C TYR A 110 18.34 -7.17 14.56
N ASP A 111 17.62 -7.18 13.44
CA ASP A 111 17.47 -6.02 12.57
C ASP A 111 16.02 -5.53 12.58
N ILE A 112 15.85 -4.26 12.92
CA ILE A 112 14.60 -3.54 12.67
C ILE A 112 14.82 -2.75 11.40
N SER A 113 13.93 -2.94 10.42
CA SER A 113 13.95 -2.13 9.22
C SER A 113 12.61 -1.44 8.97
N VAL A 114 12.70 -0.19 8.53
CA VAL A 114 11.57 0.65 8.17
C VAL A 114 11.44 0.67 6.66
N ASN A 115 10.29 0.26 6.14
CA ASN A 115 10.00 0.28 4.72
C ASN A 115 9.51 1.66 4.29
N LEU A 116 10.40 2.45 3.70
CA LEU A 116 10.13 3.80 3.22
C LEU A 116 9.07 3.82 2.11
N LEU A 117 9.03 2.78 1.27
CA LEU A 117 8.00 2.66 0.23
C LEU A 117 6.60 2.46 0.84
N ALA A 118 6.50 1.61 1.87
CA ALA A 118 5.25 1.43 2.60
C ALA A 118 4.80 2.72 3.30
N LEU A 119 5.72 3.44 3.95
CA LEU A 119 5.42 4.74 4.57
C LEU A 119 4.93 5.78 3.55
N PHE A 120 5.56 5.83 2.38
CA PHE A 120 5.10 6.69 1.29
C PHE A 120 3.68 6.33 0.84
N ILE A 121 3.39 5.04 0.62
CA ILE A 121 2.07 4.57 0.22
C ILE A 121 1.01 4.91 1.28
N ILE A 122 1.33 4.76 2.57
CA ILE A 122 0.45 5.11 3.68
C ILE A 122 0.17 6.62 3.68
N GLY A 123 1.22 7.45 3.66
CA GLY A 123 1.07 8.91 3.69
C GLY A 123 0.30 9.45 2.48
N ALA A 124 0.61 8.95 1.29
CA ALA A 124 -0.05 9.34 0.06
C ALA A 124 -1.51 8.84 -0.02
N SER A 125 -1.79 7.65 0.53
CA SER A 125 -3.17 7.15 0.70
C SER A 125 -3.98 8.02 1.65
N ALA A 126 -3.42 8.34 2.83
CA ALA A 126 -4.09 9.17 3.83
C ALA A 126 -4.36 10.58 3.30
N TRP A 127 -3.39 11.18 2.61
CA TRP A 127 -3.56 12.47 1.95
C TRP A 127 -4.64 12.43 0.87
N THR A 128 -4.64 11.39 0.02
CA THR A 128 -5.66 11.21 -1.01
C THR A 128 -7.05 11.05 -0.40
N LEU A 129 -7.17 10.26 0.67
CA LEU A 129 -8.42 10.08 1.41
C LEU A 129 -8.91 11.42 1.97
N TYR A 130 -8.05 12.19 2.62
CA TYR A 130 -8.38 13.53 3.13
C TYR A 130 -8.89 14.44 2.01
N ARG A 131 -8.16 14.52 0.89
CA ARG A 131 -8.56 15.28 -0.30
C ARG A 131 -9.81 14.79 -1.00
N LEU A 132 -10.20 13.53 -0.79
CA LEU A 132 -11.46 12.96 -1.29
C LEU A 132 -12.60 13.04 -0.27
N SER A 133 -12.32 13.47 0.96
CA SER A 133 -13.29 13.58 2.06
C SER A 133 -13.65 15.04 2.36
N GLU A 134 -12.85 16.02 1.93
CA GLU A 134 -13.21 17.44 2.00
C GLU A 134 -14.55 17.68 1.27
N PRO A 135 -15.55 18.33 1.89
CA PRO A 135 -16.76 18.78 1.20
C PRO A 135 -16.40 19.88 0.19
N ASP A 136 -17.00 19.85 -0.99
CA ASP A 136 -16.86 20.94 -1.96
C ASP A 136 -17.47 22.21 -1.34
N LEU A 137 -16.63 23.21 -1.05
CA LEU A 137 -17.13 24.54 -0.69
C LEU A 137 -17.91 25.07 -1.90
N PRO A 138 -19.18 25.50 -1.74
CA PRO A 138 -19.93 26.07 -2.83
C PRO A 138 -19.16 27.28 -3.37
N ALA A 139 -18.94 27.29 -4.68
CA ALA A 139 -18.35 28.42 -5.39
C ALA A 139 -19.31 29.62 -5.29
N GLY A 140 -19.23 30.41 -4.22
CA GLY A 140 -20.11 31.56 -4.06
C GLY A 140 -20.08 32.32 -2.73
N GLU A 141 -19.64 31.77 -1.61
CA GLU A 141 -19.66 32.51 -0.33
C GLU A 141 -18.27 32.99 0.08
N GLY A 142 -17.83 34.07 -0.57
CA GLY A 142 -16.53 34.69 -0.25
C GLY A 142 -16.28 36.08 -0.84
N GLN A 143 -17.28 36.73 -1.43
CA GLN A 143 -17.18 38.16 -1.76
C GLN A 143 -17.95 38.98 -0.71
N PRO A 144 -17.28 39.60 0.27
CA PRO A 144 -17.87 40.74 0.96
C PRO A 144 -18.07 41.86 -0.06
N GLY A 145 -19.28 42.43 -0.07
CA GLY A 145 -19.70 43.48 -1.00
C GLY A 145 -19.02 44.83 -0.80
#